data_AF-A0A5J6P4L6-F1
#
_entry.id   AF-A0A5J6P4L6-F1
#
_cell.length_a   1.000
_cell.length_b   1.000
_cell.length_c   1.000
_cell.angle_alpha   90.00
_cell.angle_beta   90.00
_cell.angle_gamma   90.00
#
_symmetry.space_group_name_H-M   'P 1'
#
loop_
_entity.id
_entity.type
_entity.pdbx_description
1 polymer ?
#
loop_
_entity_poly.entity_id
_entity_poly.type
_entity_poly.pdbx_seq_one_letter_code
_entity_poly.pdbx_strand_id
1 'polypeptide(L)'
;MLVNCPKLAVGINTNPQQDYSHFLSLYYLTPFAIIGSESLLKTINPDLHTLWAADTALTVEEKSKGKANFSDSWYQDRVAMLVALNTINATDTEIDTSSNHTGSTIHYYDSTIGGAPLISESSASDEVRLVRFGNEAANDLTGGAYNDRLYGMDGKDKLNGLSGHDVLHGGAGDDELLGGADTDLLLGGKDNDTLDGGAGNDVLKGGAGNDSYKFTGDFGHDTVVDTEGLNTMDINGAVGELKQTAKDSIIYRNSANTVEGVLVDSGGSKTLLLNSLSNPGSSITLDNWSDGQFGVSLKDADAETPPSLPTISGDGGANALSADFASAYETLVYVPPVSLHGGGGHDYIEGSWGGDRIYGDGGNDWIDAGSVYKYSGTITPKAGDPTYDQHGKDLIEGGEGDDVITGRSASSTWHGGDGKDMLLANTALRFDFMFGVYQKRVGNYLSGV
;
A
#
# COMPACT_ATOMS: atom_id res chain seq x y z
N MET A 1 -39.52 35.96 0.54
CA MET A 1 -40.26 36.06 -0.74
C MET A 1 -40.43 34.62 -1.22
N LEU A 2 -41.61 34.01 -1.01
CA LEU A 2 -41.83 32.58 -1.30
C LEU A 2 -42.17 32.34 -2.77
N VAL A 3 -41.35 31.46 -3.37
CA VAL A 3 -41.66 30.35 -4.28
C VAL A 3 -42.56 30.63 -5.50
N ASN A 4 -41.94 30.57 -6.67
CA ASN A 4 -42.46 29.68 -7.70
C ASN A 4 -41.29 28.90 -8.32
N CYS A 5 -41.31 27.59 -8.08
CA CYS A 5 -40.29 26.64 -8.47
C CYS A 5 -40.53 26.21 -9.92
N PRO A 6 -39.62 26.54 -10.83
CA PRO A 6 -39.17 25.56 -11.80
C PRO A 6 -37.69 25.29 -11.56
N LYS A 7 -37.37 24.00 -11.55
CA LYS A 7 -36.03 23.44 -11.68
C LYS A 7 -35.12 24.39 -12.49
N LEU A 8 -33.88 24.56 -12.05
CA LEU A 8 -32.79 24.79 -13.00
C LEU A 8 -32.64 23.53 -13.87
N ALA A 9 -33.62 23.30 -14.72
CA ALA A 9 -33.43 22.52 -15.92
C ALA A 9 -32.46 23.33 -16.77
N VAL A 10 -31.20 22.91 -16.78
CA VAL A 10 -30.28 23.06 -17.92
C VAL A 10 -30.37 24.46 -18.54
N GLY A 11 -29.79 25.43 -17.84
CA GLY A 11 -29.91 26.83 -18.23
C GLY A 11 -28.83 27.76 -17.68
N ILE A 12 -27.65 27.26 -17.33
CA ILE A 12 -26.47 28.15 -17.20
C ILE A 12 -25.98 28.46 -18.62
N ASN A 13 -26.80 29.20 -19.38
CA ASN A 13 -26.40 29.77 -20.68
C ASN A 13 -26.39 31.31 -20.60
N THR A 14 -26.33 31.84 -19.38
CA THR A 14 -26.30 33.26 -19.06
C THR A 14 -25.08 33.50 -18.17
N ASN A 15 -24.22 34.41 -18.61
CA ASN A 15 -22.96 34.72 -17.95
C ASN A 15 -23.24 35.34 -16.56
N PRO A 16 -22.94 34.68 -15.42
CA PRO A 16 -23.18 35.24 -14.08
C PRO A 16 -22.38 36.53 -13.85
N GLN A 17 -21.36 36.79 -14.67
CA GLN A 17 -20.62 38.05 -14.68
C GLN A 17 -21.41 39.22 -15.30
N GLN A 18 -22.60 38.97 -15.88
CA GLN A 18 -23.43 39.97 -16.58
C GLN A 18 -24.87 40.04 -16.06
N ASP A 19 -25.26 39.15 -15.15
CA ASP A 19 -26.59 39.14 -14.56
C ASP A 19 -26.48 38.97 -13.04
N TYR A 20 -26.90 40.00 -12.31
CA TYR A 20 -26.80 40.02 -10.85
C TYR A 20 -27.65 38.91 -10.19
N SER A 21 -28.75 38.49 -10.83
CA SER A 21 -29.59 37.41 -10.31
C SER A 21 -28.88 36.05 -10.38
N HIS A 22 -28.20 35.77 -11.50
CA HIS A 22 -27.36 34.59 -11.66
C HIS A 22 -26.10 34.66 -10.80
N PHE A 23 -25.50 35.85 -10.68
CA PHE A 23 -24.41 36.08 -9.74
C PHE A 23 -24.83 35.75 -8.32
N LEU A 24 -25.99 36.22 -7.85
CA LEU A 24 -26.48 35.91 -6.50
C LEU A 24 -26.76 34.41 -6.33
N SER A 25 -27.34 33.75 -7.33
CA SER A 25 -27.53 32.28 -7.28
C SER A 25 -26.22 31.53 -7.21
N LEU A 26 -25.19 32.04 -7.87
CA LEU A 26 -23.85 31.46 -7.86
C LEU A 26 -23.11 31.75 -6.55
N TYR A 27 -23.21 33.00 -6.08
CA TYR A 27 -22.61 33.51 -4.86
C TYR A 27 -23.16 32.77 -3.64
N TYR A 28 -24.49 32.61 -3.57
CA TYR A 28 -25.16 31.88 -2.50
C TYR A 28 -25.32 30.38 -2.78
N LEU A 29 -24.83 29.88 -3.91
CA LEU A 29 -24.92 28.47 -4.32
C LEU A 29 -26.33 27.88 -4.18
N THR A 30 -27.34 28.66 -4.53
CA THR A 30 -28.73 28.24 -4.40
C THR A 30 -29.07 27.26 -5.52
N PRO A 31 -29.53 26.02 -5.24
CA PRO A 31 -29.95 25.05 -6.27
C PRO A 31 -31.20 25.49 -7.06
N PHE A 32 -31.73 26.68 -6.77
CA PHE A 32 -32.80 27.37 -7.45
C PHE A 32 -32.34 28.76 -7.92
N ALA A 33 -32.95 29.27 -8.99
CA ALA A 33 -32.66 30.62 -9.46
C ALA A 33 -33.25 31.66 -8.49
N ILE A 34 -32.43 32.61 -8.05
CA ILE A 34 -32.87 33.80 -7.32
C ILE A 34 -33.47 34.73 -8.37
N ILE A 35 -34.79 34.77 -8.49
CA ILE A 35 -35.46 35.58 -9.52
C ILE A 35 -35.86 36.94 -8.94
N GLY A 36 -35.38 38.02 -9.55
CA GLY A 36 -35.72 39.39 -9.19
C GLY A 36 -35.13 40.41 -10.16
N SER A 37 -35.69 41.62 -10.23
CA SER A 37 -35.06 42.69 -11.01
C SER A 37 -33.78 43.16 -10.30
N GLU A 38 -32.72 43.48 -11.06
CA GLU A 38 -31.46 43.96 -10.48
C GLU A 38 -31.68 45.14 -9.52
N SER A 39 -32.60 46.06 -9.84
CA SER A 39 -32.95 47.20 -8.99
C SER A 39 -33.52 46.77 -7.62
N LEU A 40 -34.34 45.71 -7.60
CA LEU A 40 -34.86 45.13 -6.37
C LEU A 40 -33.76 44.40 -5.60
N LEU A 41 -32.98 43.56 -6.28
CA LEU A 41 -31.93 42.75 -5.67
C LEU A 41 -30.79 43.62 -5.12
N LYS A 42 -30.46 44.73 -5.78
CA LYS A 42 -29.54 45.76 -5.27
C LYS A 42 -30.04 46.36 -3.96
N THR A 43 -31.35 46.57 -3.83
CA THR A 43 -31.93 47.11 -2.59
C THR A 43 -31.78 46.11 -1.43
N ILE A 44 -31.81 44.82 -1.74
CA ILE A 44 -31.67 43.73 -0.77
C ILE A 44 -30.19 43.52 -0.40
N ASN A 45 -29.29 43.55 -1.39
CA ASN A 45 -27.85 43.29 -1.24
C ASN A 45 -27.02 44.44 -1.86
N PRO A 46 -26.98 45.63 -1.24
CA PRO A 46 -26.38 46.82 -1.86
C PRO A 46 -24.85 46.78 -1.94
N ASP A 47 -24.19 46.25 -0.92
CA ASP A 47 -22.73 46.18 -0.86
C ASP A 47 -22.21 45.15 -1.88
N LEU A 48 -22.82 43.97 -1.90
CA LEU A 48 -22.50 42.92 -2.85
C LEU A 48 -22.78 43.32 -4.30
N HIS A 49 -23.85 44.09 -4.54
CA HIS A 49 -24.13 44.66 -5.87
C HIS A 49 -23.02 45.62 -6.31
N THR A 50 -22.50 46.41 -5.38
CA THR A 50 -21.43 47.36 -5.65
C THR A 50 -20.14 46.65 -6.05
N LEU A 51 -19.77 45.56 -5.37
CA LEU A 51 -18.60 44.74 -5.71
C LEU A 51 -18.76 44.05 -7.07
N TRP A 52 -19.90 43.40 -7.30
CA TRP A 52 -20.20 42.77 -8.58
C TRP A 52 -20.19 43.78 -9.74
N ALA A 53 -20.82 44.94 -9.55
CA ALA A 53 -20.85 45.99 -10.55
C ALA A 53 -19.45 46.56 -10.83
N ALA A 54 -18.59 46.69 -9.82
CA ALA A 54 -17.19 47.08 -10.00
C ALA A 54 -16.44 46.09 -10.91
N ASP A 55 -16.65 44.80 -10.74
CA ASP A 55 -16.02 43.76 -11.56
C ASP A 55 -16.54 43.71 -13.00
N THR A 56 -17.82 44.02 -13.20
CA THR A 56 -18.38 44.11 -14.56
C THR A 56 -17.75 45.25 -15.37
N ALA A 57 -17.18 46.25 -14.70
CA ALA A 57 -16.52 47.39 -15.34
C ALA A 57 -15.02 47.15 -15.64
N LEU A 58 -14.42 46.08 -15.12
CA LEU A 58 -13.00 45.78 -15.32
C LEU A 58 -12.71 45.20 -16.70
N THR A 59 -11.58 45.59 -17.27
CA THR A 59 -11.06 44.99 -18.51
C THR A 59 -10.47 43.60 -18.26
N VAL A 60 -10.37 42.77 -19.31
CA VAL A 60 -9.74 41.43 -19.22
C VAL A 60 -8.31 41.52 -18.67
N GLU A 61 -7.55 42.53 -19.09
CA GLU A 61 -6.18 42.74 -18.61
C GLU A 61 -6.13 43.08 -17.11
N GLU A 62 -7.11 43.83 -16.60
CA GLU A 62 -7.21 44.16 -15.18
C GLU A 62 -7.65 42.96 -14.33
N LYS A 63 -8.58 42.16 -14.83
CA LYS A 63 -8.98 40.89 -14.20
C LYS A 63 -7.80 39.93 -14.11
N SER A 64 -7.01 39.82 -15.18
CA SER A 64 -5.79 38.99 -15.20
C SER A 64 -4.69 39.45 -14.24
N LYS A 65 -4.78 40.69 -13.73
CA LYS A 65 -3.88 41.26 -12.72
C LYS A 65 -4.45 41.18 -11.30
N GLY A 66 -5.52 40.40 -11.09
CA GLY A 66 -6.13 40.19 -9.78
C GLY A 66 -6.90 41.39 -9.23
N LYS A 67 -7.37 42.31 -10.09
CA LYS A 67 -8.16 43.47 -9.65
C LYS A 67 -9.65 43.17 -9.43
N ALA A 68 -10.12 42.00 -9.85
CA ALA A 68 -11.51 41.60 -9.66
C ALA A 68 -11.76 41.22 -8.20
N ASN A 69 -12.90 41.63 -7.67
CA ASN A 69 -13.41 41.19 -6.38
C ASN A 69 -13.84 39.71 -6.43
N PHE A 70 -14.25 39.22 -7.61
CA PHE A 70 -14.61 37.84 -7.89
C PHE A 70 -13.80 37.36 -9.10
N SER A 71 -12.82 36.49 -8.84
CA SER A 71 -11.91 35.96 -9.85
C SER A 71 -12.61 35.00 -10.83
N ASP A 72 -12.02 34.78 -12.00
CA ASP A 72 -12.57 33.80 -12.96
C ASP A 72 -12.54 32.37 -12.39
N SER A 73 -11.57 32.03 -11.53
CA SER A 73 -11.55 30.76 -10.78
C SER A 73 -12.73 30.68 -9.81
N TRP A 74 -13.02 31.74 -9.05
CA TRP A 74 -14.19 31.80 -8.17
C TRP A 74 -15.49 31.49 -8.91
N TYR A 75 -15.68 32.08 -10.10
CA TYR A 75 -16.86 31.78 -10.94
C TYR A 75 -16.89 30.32 -11.40
N GLN A 76 -15.75 29.78 -11.85
CA GLN A 76 -15.66 28.38 -12.31
C GLN A 76 -15.92 27.40 -11.18
N ASP A 77 -15.34 27.63 -10.01
CA ASP A 77 -15.48 26.79 -8.82
C ASP A 77 -16.93 26.80 -8.34
N ARG A 78 -17.56 27.97 -8.24
CA ARG A 78 -18.97 28.09 -7.83
C ARG A 78 -19.94 27.50 -8.85
N VAL A 79 -19.64 27.57 -10.15
CA VAL A 79 -20.46 26.90 -11.18
C VAL A 79 -20.33 25.39 -11.06
N ALA A 80 -19.10 24.87 -10.98
CA ALA A 80 -18.86 23.44 -10.81
C ALA A 80 -19.55 22.89 -9.56
N MET A 81 -19.50 23.67 -8.48
CA MET A 81 -20.13 23.37 -7.20
C MET A 81 -21.66 23.37 -7.27
N LEU A 82 -22.27 24.39 -7.89
CA LEU A 82 -23.73 24.43 -8.08
C LEU A 82 -24.22 23.29 -8.99
N VAL A 83 -23.43 22.91 -10.00
CA VAL A 83 -23.70 21.75 -10.85
C VAL A 83 -23.62 20.44 -10.07
N ALA A 84 -22.62 20.29 -9.20
CA ALA A 84 -22.48 19.11 -8.32
C ALA A 84 -23.67 19.03 -7.33
N LEU A 85 -24.01 20.14 -6.68
CA LEU A 85 -25.18 20.26 -5.78
C LEU A 85 -26.48 19.85 -6.48
N ASN A 86 -26.72 20.35 -7.69
CA ASN A 86 -27.91 20.01 -8.46
C ASN A 86 -27.93 18.53 -8.89
N THR A 87 -26.78 17.96 -9.23
CA THR A 87 -26.65 16.54 -9.56
C THR A 87 -27.00 15.65 -8.36
N ILE A 88 -26.47 16.00 -7.18
CA ILE A 88 -26.65 15.21 -5.95
C ILE A 88 -28.09 15.32 -5.43
N ASN A 89 -28.66 16.52 -5.40
CA ASN A 89 -30.06 16.73 -5.00
C ASN A 89 -31.05 15.98 -5.90
N ALA A 90 -30.70 15.73 -7.17
CA ALA A 90 -31.53 14.96 -8.08
C ALA A 90 -31.51 13.45 -7.81
N THR A 91 -30.54 12.97 -7.04
CA THR A 91 -30.31 11.53 -6.75
C THR A 91 -30.55 11.14 -5.30
N ASP A 92 -30.76 12.11 -4.41
CA ASP A 92 -31.01 11.90 -2.99
C ASP A 92 -32.46 11.43 -2.73
N THR A 93 -32.64 10.19 -2.25
CA THR A 93 -33.94 9.54 -2.07
C THR A 93 -34.61 9.84 -0.72
N GLU A 94 -33.92 10.47 0.22
CA GLU A 94 -34.51 10.92 1.49
C GLU A 94 -35.15 12.31 1.40
N ILE A 95 -34.91 13.02 0.31
CA ILE A 95 -35.65 14.22 -0.07
C ILE A 95 -36.94 13.76 -0.74
N ASP A 96 -38.03 13.58 0.04
CA ASP A 96 -39.35 13.71 -0.57
C ASP A 96 -39.38 15.11 -1.23
N THR A 97 -39.85 15.19 -2.46
CA THR A 97 -39.92 16.43 -3.25
C THR A 97 -41.37 16.88 -3.41
N SER A 98 -42.28 16.26 -2.65
CA SER A 98 -43.68 16.64 -2.63
C SER A 98 -43.85 18.00 -1.95
N SER A 99 -44.81 18.79 -2.45
CA SER A 99 -45.01 20.21 -2.10
C SER A 99 -45.50 20.47 -0.66
N ASN A 100 -45.32 19.53 0.26
CA ASN A 100 -45.76 19.62 1.65
C ASN A 100 -44.70 19.00 2.57
N HIS A 101 -43.65 19.75 2.92
CA HIS A 101 -42.79 19.37 4.03
C HIS A 101 -43.22 20.08 5.31
N THR A 102 -43.57 19.25 6.29
CA THR A 102 -43.48 19.56 7.72
C THR A 102 -42.40 18.62 8.26
N GLY A 103 -41.14 19.06 8.40
CA GLY A 103 -40.17 18.26 9.17
C GLY A 103 -38.66 18.43 8.97
N SER A 104 -38.13 19.01 7.88
CA SER A 104 -36.68 19.09 7.69
C SER A 104 -36.27 20.50 7.27
N THR A 105 -35.42 21.14 8.08
CA THR A 105 -34.99 22.53 7.87
C THR A 105 -33.53 22.56 7.45
N ILE A 106 -33.22 23.02 6.23
CA ILE A 106 -31.83 23.28 5.81
C ILE A 106 -31.47 24.71 6.23
N HIS A 107 -30.38 24.88 6.98
CA HIS A 107 -29.82 26.21 7.26
C HIS A 107 -28.57 26.46 6.43
N TYR A 108 -28.59 27.55 5.68
CA TYR A 108 -27.45 28.03 4.91
C TYR A 108 -26.71 29.10 5.72
N TYR A 109 -25.42 28.90 5.96
CA TYR A 109 -24.55 29.89 6.60
C TYR A 109 -23.45 30.32 5.65
N ASP A 110 -23.23 31.63 5.57
CA ASP A 110 -22.12 32.23 4.83
C ASP A 110 -21.33 33.12 5.80
N SER A 111 -20.05 32.81 5.96
CA SER A 111 -19.15 33.50 6.88
C SER A 111 -18.92 34.97 6.50
N THR A 112 -19.14 35.37 5.24
CA THR A 112 -18.96 36.74 4.75
C THR A 112 -20.00 37.74 5.25
N ILE A 113 -21.12 37.26 5.81
CA ILE A 113 -22.28 38.08 6.18
C ILE A 113 -22.66 38.01 7.66
N GLY A 114 -21.81 37.39 8.49
CA GLY A 114 -21.94 37.41 9.94
C GLY A 114 -23.03 36.49 10.49
N GLY A 115 -22.70 35.20 10.66
CA GLY A 115 -23.23 34.26 11.67
C GLY A 115 -24.74 33.93 11.69
N ALA A 116 -25.61 34.68 11.03
CA ALA A 116 -27.03 34.40 10.91
C ALA A 116 -27.31 33.53 9.67
N PRO A 117 -28.23 32.54 9.74
CA PRO A 117 -28.57 31.72 8.59
C PRO A 117 -29.27 32.56 7.53
N LEU A 118 -28.85 32.42 6.26
CA LEU A 118 -29.40 33.08 5.08
C LEU A 118 -30.88 32.76 4.84
N ILE A 119 -31.27 31.53 5.14
CA ILE A 119 -32.65 31.01 5.10
C ILE A 119 -32.82 30.02 6.26
N SER A 120 -33.90 30.17 7.03
CA SER A 120 -34.39 29.16 7.97
C SER A 120 -35.83 28.79 7.59
N GLU A 121 -36.06 27.58 7.09
CA GLU A 121 -37.42 27.05 6.90
C GLU A 121 -37.98 26.54 8.24
N SER A 122 -38.19 27.40 9.24
CA SER A 122 -38.58 26.88 10.55
C SER A 122 -40.00 26.32 10.57
N SER A 123 -40.15 25.06 10.98
CA SER A 123 -41.04 24.75 12.09
C SER A 123 -40.18 24.26 13.26
N ALA A 124 -40.48 24.74 14.47
CA ALA A 124 -39.65 24.58 15.65
C ALA A 124 -39.17 23.12 15.89
N SER A 125 -37.89 23.03 16.27
CA SER A 125 -37.26 21.98 17.08
C SER A 125 -36.88 20.61 16.50
N ASP A 126 -36.69 20.41 15.19
CA ASP A 126 -36.22 19.10 14.69
C ASP A 126 -35.19 19.24 13.55
N GLU A 127 -34.21 18.33 13.58
CA GLU A 127 -33.22 17.93 12.56
C GLU A 127 -32.75 18.99 11.55
N VAL A 128 -31.64 19.69 11.88
CA VAL A 128 -31.09 20.76 11.05
C VAL A 128 -29.83 20.29 10.35
N ARG A 129 -29.94 20.11 9.03
CA ARG A 129 -28.79 20.01 8.13
C ARG A 129 -28.20 21.40 7.89
N LEU A 130 -26.90 21.54 8.06
CA LEU A 130 -26.11 22.74 7.86
C LEU A 130 -25.38 22.68 6.52
N VAL A 131 -25.50 23.78 5.77
CA VAL A 131 -24.63 24.04 4.61
C VAL A 131 -23.86 25.31 4.93
N ARG A 132 -22.54 25.21 5.11
CA ARG A 132 -21.68 26.33 5.50
C ARG A 132 -20.62 26.63 4.46
N PHE A 133 -20.44 27.92 4.18
CA PHE A 133 -19.40 28.43 3.29
C PHE A 133 -18.44 29.35 4.04
N GLY A 134 -17.16 29.04 3.89
CA GLY A 134 -16.05 29.92 4.21
C GLY A 134 -15.86 31.02 3.16
N ASN A 135 -14.70 31.67 3.19
CA ASN A 135 -14.35 32.80 2.34
C ASN A 135 -12.88 32.72 1.90
N GLU A 136 -12.14 33.83 1.81
CA GLU A 136 -10.72 33.84 1.43
C GLU A 136 -9.76 33.86 2.63
N ALA A 137 -10.31 33.95 3.84
CA ALA A 137 -9.57 33.94 5.08
C ALA A 137 -9.79 32.63 5.83
N ALA A 138 -8.85 32.29 6.71
CA ALA A 138 -8.97 31.15 7.60
C ALA A 138 -10.31 31.13 8.37
N ASN A 139 -11.04 30.03 8.27
CA ASN A 139 -12.35 29.81 8.86
C ASN A 139 -12.38 28.56 9.74
N ASP A 140 -13.23 28.60 10.76
CA ASP A 140 -13.54 27.45 11.61
C ASP A 140 -15.02 27.11 11.38
N LEU A 141 -15.26 26.07 10.60
CA LEU A 141 -16.58 25.64 10.16
C LEU A 141 -16.94 24.33 10.88
N THR A 142 -18.00 24.38 11.68
CA THR A 142 -18.51 23.20 12.40
C THR A 142 -19.91 22.83 11.94
N GLY A 143 -20.13 21.56 11.65
CA GLY A 143 -21.43 20.94 11.42
C GLY A 143 -22.25 20.78 12.69
N GLY A 144 -23.14 19.81 12.66
CA GLY A 144 -24.18 19.47 13.62
C GLY A 144 -24.28 17.97 13.77
N ALA A 145 -25.47 17.46 14.09
CA ALA A 145 -25.68 16.03 14.32
C ALA A 145 -26.27 15.29 13.11
N TYR A 146 -26.25 15.93 11.93
CA TYR A 146 -26.92 15.50 10.72
C TYR A 146 -25.99 15.69 9.53
N ASN A 147 -26.37 15.11 8.38
CA ASN A 147 -25.58 15.05 7.15
C ASN A 147 -25.26 16.43 6.55
N ASP A 148 -24.24 17.10 7.05
CA ASP A 148 -23.89 18.47 6.75
C ASP A 148 -22.98 18.61 5.54
N ARG A 149 -22.83 19.85 5.09
CA ARG A 149 -21.92 20.21 4.01
C ARG A 149 -21.12 21.45 4.39
N LEU A 150 -19.80 21.31 4.42
CA LEU A 150 -18.87 22.33 4.86
C LEU A 150 -17.88 22.61 3.73
N TYR A 151 -17.72 23.88 3.40
CA TYR A 151 -16.84 24.31 2.31
C TYR A 151 -15.94 25.45 2.79
N GLY A 152 -14.63 25.22 2.88
CA GLY A 152 -13.64 26.20 3.32
C GLY A 152 -13.47 27.34 2.32
N MET A 153 -13.32 26.98 1.04
CA MET A 153 -13.02 27.87 -0.08
C MET A 153 -11.53 28.21 -0.15
N ASP A 154 -11.12 29.43 0.13
CA ASP A 154 -9.73 29.86 0.06
C ASP A 154 -9.24 30.17 1.48
N GLY A 155 -7.99 29.91 1.78
CA GLY A 155 -7.41 30.20 3.10
C GLY A 155 -7.04 28.93 3.84
N LYS A 156 -6.73 29.05 5.13
CA LYS A 156 -6.36 27.91 5.98
C LYS A 156 -7.52 27.60 6.91
N ASP A 157 -8.34 26.66 6.50
CA ASP A 157 -9.61 26.37 7.13
C ASP A 157 -9.54 25.14 8.04
N LYS A 158 -10.44 25.13 9.02
CA LYS A 158 -10.72 23.99 9.87
C LYS A 158 -12.19 23.62 9.68
N LEU A 159 -12.44 22.43 9.15
CA LEU A 159 -13.79 21.91 8.92
C LEU A 159 -14.02 20.71 9.84
N ASN A 160 -15.14 20.69 10.55
CA ASN A 160 -15.51 19.61 11.46
C ASN A 160 -16.98 19.21 11.26
N GLY A 161 -17.22 18.00 10.73
CA GLY A 161 -18.55 17.47 10.43
C GLY A 161 -19.36 17.14 11.68
N LEU A 162 -18.72 16.45 12.62
CA LEU A 162 -19.25 15.92 13.89
C LEU A 162 -19.97 14.58 13.76
N SER A 163 -21.26 14.55 13.46
CA SER A 163 -22.02 13.30 13.36
C SER A 163 -22.99 13.38 12.20
N GLY A 164 -23.26 12.25 11.57
CA GLY A 164 -24.02 12.21 10.33
C GLY A 164 -23.09 12.03 9.13
N HIS A 165 -23.69 11.84 7.96
CA HIS A 165 -22.95 11.60 6.72
C HIS A 165 -22.57 12.91 6.05
N ASP A 166 -21.40 13.43 6.38
CA ASP A 166 -20.98 14.77 6.05
C ASP A 166 -20.16 14.83 4.76
N VAL A 167 -20.18 16.01 4.13
CA VAL A 167 -19.28 16.33 3.02
C VAL A 167 -18.47 17.57 3.37
N LEU A 168 -17.16 17.39 3.49
CA LEU A 168 -16.21 18.45 3.81
C LEU A 168 -15.31 18.70 2.59
N HIS A 169 -15.16 19.96 2.20
CA HIS A 169 -14.26 20.37 1.14
C HIS A 169 -13.45 21.58 1.60
N GLY A 170 -12.12 21.40 1.73
CA GLY A 170 -11.19 22.45 2.14
C GLY A 170 -11.15 23.57 1.11
N GLY A 171 -10.67 23.23 -0.09
CA GLY A 171 -10.61 24.15 -1.22
C GLY A 171 -9.16 24.48 -1.56
N ALA A 172 -8.72 25.72 -1.34
CA ALA A 172 -7.34 26.14 -1.57
C ALA A 172 -6.71 26.66 -0.29
N GLY A 173 -5.54 26.14 0.03
CA GLY A 173 -4.76 26.48 1.22
C GLY A 173 -4.59 25.25 2.11
N ASP A 174 -3.77 25.35 3.14
CA ASP A 174 -3.42 24.17 3.95
C ASP A 174 -4.53 23.86 4.97
N ASP A 175 -5.51 23.03 4.64
CA ASP A 175 -6.73 22.84 5.44
C ASP A 175 -6.66 21.68 6.46
N GLU A 176 -7.54 21.70 7.47
CA GLU A 176 -7.76 20.61 8.43
C GLU A 176 -9.22 20.14 8.35
N LEU A 177 -9.44 18.92 7.87
CA LEU A 177 -10.76 18.31 7.72
C LEU A 177 -10.94 17.17 8.71
N LEU A 178 -11.98 17.27 9.55
CA LEU A 178 -12.39 16.28 10.53
C LEU A 178 -13.82 15.81 10.20
N GLY A 179 -13.97 14.58 9.73
CA GLY A 179 -15.29 14.00 9.40
C GLY A 179 -16.14 13.86 10.66
N GLY A 180 -15.72 12.97 11.55
CA GLY A 180 -16.32 12.81 12.87
C GLY A 180 -16.82 11.41 13.08
N ALA A 181 -18.14 11.22 13.10
CA ALA A 181 -18.76 9.94 13.26
C ALA A 181 -19.70 9.67 12.08
N ASP A 182 -19.87 8.40 11.75
CA ASP A 182 -20.59 7.92 10.56
C ASP A 182 -19.79 8.11 9.27
N THR A 183 -20.35 7.70 8.13
CA THR A 183 -19.64 7.72 6.83
C THR A 183 -19.56 9.11 6.23
N ASP A 184 -18.35 9.61 6.03
CA ASP A 184 -18.05 10.95 5.52
C ASP A 184 -17.31 10.93 4.17
N LEU A 185 -17.40 12.07 3.46
CA LEU A 185 -16.58 12.38 2.29
C LEU A 185 -15.75 13.63 2.54
N LEU A 186 -14.44 13.46 2.59
CA LEU A 186 -13.47 14.54 2.78
C LEU A 186 -12.68 14.80 1.49
N LEU A 187 -12.67 16.06 1.07
CA LEU A 187 -11.95 16.57 -0.09
C LEU A 187 -11.01 17.68 0.38
N GLY A 188 -9.69 17.46 0.40
CA GLY A 188 -8.72 18.48 0.79
C GLY A 188 -8.74 19.66 -0.19
N GLY A 189 -8.33 19.41 -1.42
CA GLY A 189 -8.36 20.37 -2.51
C GLY A 189 -6.97 20.65 -3.05
N LYS A 190 -6.50 21.89 -2.92
CA LYS A 190 -5.16 22.33 -3.32
C LYS A 190 -4.36 22.69 -2.07
N ASP A 191 -3.05 22.56 -2.18
CA ASP A 191 -2.07 22.78 -1.11
C ASP A 191 -2.11 21.64 -0.07
N ASN A 192 -1.44 21.77 1.08
CA ASN A 192 -1.14 20.62 1.92
C ASN A 192 -2.19 20.45 3.03
N ASP A 193 -3.04 19.45 2.86
CA ASP A 193 -4.19 19.25 3.73
C ASP A 193 -3.95 18.17 4.79
N THR A 194 -4.69 18.26 5.89
CA THR A 194 -4.77 17.22 6.92
C THR A 194 -6.19 16.67 6.95
N LEU A 195 -6.34 15.37 6.71
CA LEU A 195 -7.63 14.69 6.67
C LEU A 195 -7.70 13.61 7.76
N ASP A 196 -8.75 13.66 8.57
CA ASP A 196 -9.12 12.64 9.56
C ASP A 196 -10.62 12.32 9.38
N GLY A 197 -10.93 11.11 8.91
CA GLY A 197 -12.32 10.67 8.73
C GLY A 197 -13.05 10.55 10.05
N GLY A 198 -12.34 10.21 11.12
CA GLY A 198 -12.94 9.86 12.39
C GLY A 198 -13.46 8.42 12.37
N ALA A 199 -14.58 8.17 13.03
CA ALA A 199 -15.18 6.85 13.16
C ALA A 199 -16.24 6.63 12.07
N GLY A 200 -16.01 5.70 11.15
CA GLY A 200 -16.96 5.54 10.06
C GLY A 200 -16.43 4.61 9.00
N ASN A 201 -17.02 4.68 7.82
CA ASN A 201 -16.37 4.12 6.63
C ASN A 201 -16.24 5.29 5.66
N ASP A 202 -15.09 5.93 5.65
CA ASP A 202 -14.93 7.25 5.06
C ASP A 202 -14.23 7.20 3.71
N VAL A 203 -14.46 8.24 2.91
CA VAL A 203 -13.74 8.44 1.66
C VAL A 203 -12.93 9.72 1.76
N LEU A 204 -11.60 9.58 1.69
CA LEU A 204 -10.65 10.68 1.86
C LEU A 204 -9.91 10.92 0.54
N LYS A 205 -9.94 12.16 0.06
CA LYS A 205 -9.20 12.60 -1.13
C LYS A 205 -8.44 13.87 -0.78
N GLY A 206 -7.12 13.82 -0.78
CA GLY A 206 -6.29 14.99 -0.43
C GLY A 206 -6.31 15.99 -1.58
N GLY A 207 -6.06 15.51 -2.79
CA GLY A 207 -6.06 16.36 -3.98
C GLY A 207 -4.63 16.73 -4.36
N ALA A 208 -4.39 18.00 -4.66
CA ALA A 208 -3.09 18.46 -5.12
C ALA A 208 -2.29 19.05 -3.96
N GLY A 209 -1.26 18.37 -3.49
CA GLY A 209 -0.46 18.85 -2.38
C GLY A 209 0.27 17.70 -1.71
N ASN A 210 0.97 17.96 -0.60
CA ASN A 210 1.51 16.88 0.22
C ASN A 210 0.59 16.68 1.43
N ASP A 211 -0.35 15.76 1.30
CA ASP A 211 -1.43 15.62 2.25
C ASP A 211 -1.08 14.66 3.39
N SER A 212 -1.73 14.84 4.54
CA SER A 212 -1.53 14.06 5.75
C SER A 212 -2.83 13.39 6.19
N TYR A 213 -2.84 12.06 6.17
CA TYR A 213 -4.01 11.26 6.58
C TYR A 213 -3.81 10.70 7.98
N LYS A 214 -4.77 10.94 8.86
CA LYS A 214 -4.72 10.47 10.26
C LYS A 214 -5.83 9.47 10.50
N PHE A 215 -5.45 8.36 11.13
CA PHE A 215 -6.33 7.29 11.52
C PHE A 215 -6.10 6.98 12.99
N THR A 216 -7.04 7.41 13.83
CA THR A 216 -6.95 7.25 15.28
C THR A 216 -8.18 6.55 15.85
N GLY A 217 -8.01 5.80 16.94
CA GLY A 217 -9.14 5.10 17.56
C GLY A 217 -9.81 4.08 16.62
N ASP A 218 -11.11 3.92 16.75
CA ASP A 218 -11.92 3.01 15.93
C ASP A 218 -12.43 3.74 14.68
N PHE A 219 -11.53 3.91 13.71
CA PHE A 219 -11.82 4.67 12.49
C PHE A 219 -12.63 3.89 11.45
N GLY A 220 -12.92 2.62 11.69
CA GLY A 220 -13.67 1.76 10.77
C GLY A 220 -12.97 1.49 9.44
N HIS A 221 -13.71 1.47 8.32
CA HIS A 221 -13.21 0.99 7.02
C HIS A 221 -13.10 2.10 5.98
N ASP A 222 -11.93 2.71 5.89
CA ASP A 222 -11.73 3.91 5.08
C ASP A 222 -11.11 3.61 3.72
N THR A 223 -11.40 4.49 2.77
CA THR A 223 -10.82 4.49 1.42
C THR A 223 -10.09 5.81 1.19
N VAL A 224 -8.80 5.72 0.85
CA VAL A 224 -8.00 6.88 0.43
C VAL A 224 -7.79 6.81 -1.07
N VAL A 225 -8.19 7.89 -1.76
CA VAL A 225 -7.94 8.07 -3.19
C VAL A 225 -7.09 9.30 -3.37
N ASP A 226 -5.78 9.08 -3.45
CA ASP A 226 -4.82 10.13 -3.70
C ASP A 226 -3.61 9.59 -4.44
N THR A 227 -3.17 10.28 -5.48
CA THR A 227 -2.02 9.89 -6.31
C THR A 227 -1.07 11.03 -6.58
N GLU A 228 -1.35 12.22 -6.04
CA GLU A 228 -0.55 13.42 -6.26
C GLU A 228 0.29 13.73 -5.02
N GLY A 229 1.41 14.43 -5.21
CA GLY A 229 2.31 14.84 -4.14
C GLY A 229 2.97 13.73 -3.31
N LEU A 230 3.62 14.14 -2.23
CA LEU A 230 4.34 13.29 -1.29
C LEU A 230 3.54 13.14 0.00
N ASN A 231 2.47 12.37 -0.09
CA ASN A 231 1.53 12.20 1.02
C ASN A 231 2.13 11.39 2.17
N THR A 232 1.59 11.62 3.36
CA THR A 232 1.95 10.90 4.58
C THR A 232 0.71 10.30 5.23
N MET A 233 0.89 9.16 5.88
CA MET A 233 -0.17 8.52 6.65
C MET A 233 0.29 8.36 8.09
N ASP A 234 -0.67 8.35 9.00
CA ASP A 234 -0.46 8.04 10.41
C ASP A 234 -1.57 7.12 10.93
N ILE A 235 -1.26 5.84 11.15
CA ILE A 235 -2.15 4.88 11.82
C ILE A 235 -1.65 4.72 13.25
N ASN A 236 -2.16 5.55 14.17
CA ASN A 236 -1.77 5.58 15.60
C ASN A 236 -0.23 5.57 15.85
N GLY A 237 0.54 6.27 15.02
CA GLY A 237 2.00 6.39 15.09
C GLY A 237 2.78 5.20 14.53
N ALA A 238 2.13 4.27 13.81
CA ALA A 238 2.68 2.94 13.55
C ALA A 238 2.99 2.58 12.09
N VAL A 239 2.78 3.49 11.13
CA VAL A 239 3.04 3.22 9.71
C VAL A 239 4.49 3.50 9.30
N GLY A 240 4.88 2.93 8.16
CA GLY A 240 6.23 2.99 7.63
C GLY A 240 6.56 1.75 6.80
N GLU A 241 7.68 1.10 7.13
CA GLU A 241 8.08 -0.15 6.48
C GLU A 241 7.23 -1.34 6.97
N LEU A 242 6.67 -2.10 6.01
CA LEU A 242 6.00 -3.37 6.25
C LEU A 242 6.81 -4.49 5.59
N LYS A 243 7.15 -5.51 6.35
CA LYS A 243 7.95 -6.65 5.88
C LYS A 243 7.10 -7.90 5.72
N GLN A 244 7.32 -8.69 4.68
CA GLN A 244 6.65 -9.99 4.55
C GLN A 244 6.90 -10.85 5.78
N THR A 245 5.84 -11.46 6.27
CA THR A 245 5.83 -12.30 7.48
C THR A 245 6.56 -13.64 7.27
N ALA A 246 6.63 -14.10 6.04
CA ALA A 246 7.40 -15.25 5.59
C ALA A 246 7.70 -15.09 4.10
N LYS A 247 8.68 -15.85 3.59
CA LYS A 247 8.93 -15.91 2.14
C LYS A 247 7.65 -16.31 1.41
N ASP A 248 7.35 -15.61 0.31
CA ASP A 248 6.16 -15.79 -0.53
C ASP A 248 4.82 -15.52 0.18
N SER A 249 4.85 -14.93 1.39
CA SER A 249 3.64 -14.51 2.09
C SER A 249 3.02 -13.28 1.43
N ILE A 250 1.71 -13.29 1.26
CA ILE A 250 0.93 -12.11 0.84
C ILE A 250 0.75 -11.09 1.98
N ILE A 251 1.17 -11.46 3.20
CA ILE A 251 0.97 -10.68 4.42
C ILE A 251 2.26 -9.98 4.80
N TYR A 252 2.19 -8.65 4.84
CA TYR A 252 3.24 -7.76 5.31
C TYR A 252 2.89 -7.23 6.71
N ARG A 253 3.89 -6.93 7.52
CA ARG A 253 3.66 -6.41 8.87
C ARG A 253 4.77 -5.45 9.29
N ASN A 254 4.41 -4.44 10.07
CA ASN A 254 5.41 -3.56 10.68
C ASN A 254 6.16 -4.29 11.82
N SER A 255 7.32 -3.76 12.21
CA SER A 255 8.16 -4.33 13.28
C SER A 255 7.45 -4.38 14.65
N ALA A 256 6.52 -3.45 14.89
CA ALA A 256 5.72 -3.39 16.10
C ALA A 256 4.56 -4.42 16.15
N ASN A 257 4.27 -5.10 15.03
CA ASN A 257 3.11 -5.99 14.87
C ASN A 257 1.75 -5.30 15.16
N THR A 258 1.62 -4.03 14.80
CA THR A 258 0.39 -3.24 14.99
C THR A 258 -0.33 -2.91 13.69
N VAL A 259 0.34 -3.07 12.53
CA VAL A 259 -0.26 -2.86 11.21
C VAL A 259 0.08 -4.04 10.31
N GLU A 260 -0.93 -4.59 9.65
CA GLU A 260 -0.81 -5.66 8.65
C GLU A 260 -1.20 -5.15 7.27
N GLY A 261 -0.43 -5.47 6.24
CA GLY A 261 -0.67 -5.06 4.86
C GLY A 261 -0.88 -6.26 3.93
N VAL A 262 -1.80 -6.12 2.97
CA VAL A 262 -1.99 -7.05 1.85
C VAL A 262 -2.02 -6.26 0.56
N LEU A 263 -1.12 -6.60 -0.36
CA LEU A 263 -1.09 -6.01 -1.70
C LEU A 263 -1.93 -6.85 -2.67
N VAL A 264 -2.88 -6.22 -3.34
CA VAL A 264 -3.66 -6.80 -4.42
C VAL A 264 -3.23 -6.15 -5.74
N ASP A 265 -2.67 -6.93 -6.66
CA ASP A 265 -2.31 -6.47 -8.00
C ASP A 265 -3.31 -7.03 -9.03
N SER A 266 -3.99 -6.11 -9.73
CA SER A 266 -5.01 -6.43 -10.73
C SER A 266 -4.62 -5.98 -12.14
N GLY A 267 -3.42 -6.33 -12.59
CA GLY A 267 -3.03 -6.15 -14.00
C GLY A 267 -2.75 -4.70 -14.37
N GLY A 268 -2.22 -3.93 -13.42
CA GLY A 268 -1.77 -2.54 -13.63
C GLY A 268 -2.26 -1.56 -12.56
N SER A 269 -3.33 -1.91 -11.83
CA SER A 269 -3.75 -1.18 -10.62
C SER A 269 -3.41 -2.00 -9.39
N LYS A 270 -2.76 -1.35 -8.42
CA LYS A 270 -2.36 -1.91 -7.15
C LYS A 270 -3.20 -1.30 -6.05
N THR A 271 -3.83 -2.16 -5.26
CA THR A 271 -4.56 -1.74 -4.06
C THR A 271 -3.81 -2.28 -2.85
N LEU A 272 -3.44 -1.40 -1.92
CA LEU A 272 -2.86 -1.80 -0.65
C LEU A 272 -3.93 -1.74 0.43
N LEU A 273 -4.21 -2.89 1.04
CA LEU A 273 -5.12 -3.01 2.17
C LEU A 273 -4.29 -3.00 3.45
N LEU A 274 -4.56 -2.08 4.36
CA LEU A 274 -3.89 -1.95 5.65
C LEU A 274 -4.89 -2.22 6.77
N ASN A 275 -4.60 -3.18 7.64
CA ASN A 275 -5.41 -3.52 8.80
C ASN A 275 -4.72 -3.05 10.08
N SER A 276 -5.47 -2.35 10.93
CA SER A 276 -5.01 -2.02 12.28
C SER A 276 -5.16 -3.24 13.18
N LEU A 277 -4.03 -3.78 13.67
CA LEU A 277 -4.04 -4.87 14.64
C LEU A 277 -4.25 -4.36 16.08
N SER A 278 -3.99 -3.07 16.33
CA SER A 278 -4.29 -2.42 17.60
C SER A 278 -5.78 -2.15 17.80
N ASN A 279 -6.53 -1.95 16.71
CA ASN A 279 -8.00 -1.78 16.72
C ASN A 279 -8.63 -2.81 15.77
N PRO A 280 -8.89 -4.04 16.26
CA PRO A 280 -9.40 -5.12 15.42
C PRO A 280 -10.77 -4.74 14.85
N GLY A 281 -10.82 -4.52 13.54
CA GLY A 281 -12.03 -4.05 12.85
C GLY A 281 -11.76 -2.87 11.94
N SER A 282 -10.73 -2.06 12.21
CA SER A 282 -10.43 -0.89 11.39
C SER A 282 -9.43 -1.22 10.27
N SER A 283 -9.70 -0.75 9.06
CA SER A 283 -8.89 -1.02 7.86
C SER A 283 -8.88 0.18 6.91
N ILE A 284 -7.81 0.32 6.15
CA ILE A 284 -7.66 1.37 5.14
C ILE A 284 -7.40 0.71 3.79
N THR A 285 -8.12 1.16 2.77
CA THR A 285 -7.90 0.80 1.37
C THR A 285 -7.21 1.96 0.66
N LEU A 286 -6.00 1.71 0.17
CA LEU A 286 -5.28 2.67 -0.69
C LEU A 286 -5.46 2.24 -2.14
N ASP A 287 -6.21 3.04 -2.91
CA ASP A 287 -6.46 2.77 -4.32
C ASP A 287 -5.32 3.32 -5.20
N ASN A 288 -4.96 2.58 -6.26
CA ASN A 288 -3.84 2.89 -7.17
C ASN A 288 -2.50 3.19 -6.47
N TRP A 289 -2.23 2.47 -5.39
CA TRP A 289 -1.06 2.65 -4.55
C TRP A 289 0.26 2.29 -5.25
N SER A 290 1.31 3.05 -4.97
CA SER A 290 2.69 2.78 -5.39
C SER A 290 3.65 2.68 -4.20
N ASP A 291 4.73 1.88 -4.33
CA ASP A 291 5.69 1.69 -3.24
C ASP A 291 6.34 3.00 -2.77
N GLY A 292 6.32 3.23 -1.46
CA GLY A 292 6.77 4.47 -0.82
C GLY A 292 5.68 5.54 -0.67
N GLN A 293 4.54 5.41 -1.36
CA GLN A 293 3.43 6.36 -1.25
C GLN A 293 2.82 6.31 0.16
N PHE A 294 2.37 7.47 0.65
CA PHE A 294 1.88 7.65 2.03
C PHE A 294 2.94 7.36 3.11
N GLY A 295 4.22 7.29 2.73
CA GLY A 295 5.30 6.85 3.62
C GLY A 295 5.29 5.36 3.93
N VAL A 296 4.50 4.56 3.21
CA VAL A 296 4.41 3.11 3.38
C VAL A 296 5.28 2.42 2.33
N SER A 297 6.15 1.51 2.76
CA SER A 297 6.98 0.72 1.83
C SER A 297 6.94 -0.75 2.17
N LEU A 298 6.88 -1.61 1.15
CA LEU A 298 6.88 -3.06 1.32
C LEU A 298 8.30 -3.64 1.16
N LYS A 299 8.68 -4.55 2.06
CA LYS A 299 9.94 -5.32 1.99
C LYS A 299 9.68 -6.80 1.97
N ASP A 300 10.47 -7.52 1.18
CA ASP A 300 10.48 -8.98 1.19
C ASP A 300 11.01 -9.53 2.52
N ALA A 301 10.67 -10.78 2.81
CA ALA A 301 11.24 -11.50 3.94
C ALA A 301 12.76 -11.61 3.77
N ASP A 302 13.49 -11.65 4.90
CA ASP A 302 14.92 -11.96 4.82
C ASP A 302 15.10 -13.34 4.17
N ALA A 303 16.18 -13.49 3.39
CA ALA A 303 16.57 -14.81 2.93
C ALA A 303 16.73 -15.72 4.15
N GLU A 304 16.13 -16.92 4.12
CA GLU A 304 16.31 -17.90 5.20
C GLU A 304 17.81 -18.11 5.39
N THR A 305 18.31 -17.83 6.59
CA THR A 305 19.65 -18.30 6.99
C THR A 305 19.59 -19.82 6.89
N PRO A 306 20.38 -20.45 6.02
CA PRO A 306 20.33 -21.89 5.87
C PRO A 306 20.66 -22.55 7.22
N PRO A 307 20.07 -23.72 7.55
CA PRO A 307 20.39 -24.40 8.80
C PRO A 307 21.91 -24.61 8.93
N SER A 308 22.44 -24.42 10.14
CA SER A 308 23.83 -24.72 10.45
C SER A 308 24.06 -26.22 10.30
N LEU A 309 24.85 -26.63 9.32
CA LEU A 309 25.18 -28.03 9.09
C LEU A 309 26.34 -28.45 10.01
N PRO A 310 26.37 -29.70 10.51
CA PRO A 310 27.56 -30.26 11.15
C PRO A 310 28.77 -30.08 10.22
N THR A 311 29.85 -29.48 10.74
CA THR A 311 31.03 -29.11 9.95
C THR A 311 32.20 -30.06 10.22
N ILE A 312 32.80 -30.59 9.16
CA ILE A 312 34.08 -31.30 9.19
C ILE A 312 35.09 -30.45 8.42
N SER A 313 36.22 -30.13 9.05
CA SER A 313 37.26 -29.28 8.46
C SER A 313 38.63 -29.97 8.50
N GLY A 314 39.40 -29.86 7.41
CA GLY A 314 40.80 -30.27 7.33
C GLY A 314 41.74 -29.40 8.16
N ASP A 315 42.98 -29.86 8.35
CA ASP A 315 43.97 -29.18 9.21
C ASP A 315 44.91 -28.22 8.46
N GLY A 316 44.67 -27.98 7.17
CA GLY A 316 45.51 -27.15 6.31
C GLY A 316 46.71 -27.86 5.67
N GLY A 317 46.79 -29.19 5.76
CA GLY A 317 47.59 -30.06 4.88
C GLY A 317 46.72 -30.92 3.95
N ALA A 318 47.30 -31.91 3.27
CA ALA A 318 46.51 -32.84 2.45
C ALA A 318 45.66 -33.79 3.32
N ASN A 319 44.34 -33.71 3.20
CA ASN A 319 43.33 -34.42 3.98
C ASN A 319 42.57 -35.46 3.15
N ALA A 320 42.00 -36.45 3.85
CA ALA A 320 40.96 -37.30 3.31
C ALA A 320 39.72 -37.16 4.20
N LEU A 321 38.73 -36.40 3.73
CA LEU A 321 37.47 -36.13 4.42
C LEU A 321 36.37 -37.01 3.82
N SER A 322 35.58 -37.67 4.66
CA SER A 322 34.44 -38.46 4.19
C SER A 322 33.27 -38.34 5.15
N ALA A 323 32.10 -38.04 4.60
CA ALA A 323 30.81 -38.07 5.28
C ALA A 323 30.00 -39.34 4.95
N ASP A 324 30.57 -40.28 4.18
CA ASP A 324 29.98 -41.60 3.95
C ASP A 324 30.14 -42.49 5.20
N PHE A 325 29.29 -42.26 6.20
CA PHE A 325 29.14 -43.14 7.35
C PHE A 325 28.32 -44.38 6.96
N ALA A 326 28.81 -45.19 6.04
CA ALA A 326 28.23 -46.50 5.79
C ALA A 326 28.42 -47.38 7.03
N SER A 327 27.42 -47.39 7.92
CA SER A 327 27.30 -48.44 8.91
C SER A 327 27.25 -49.77 8.15
N ALA A 328 27.96 -50.78 8.64
CA ALA A 328 27.96 -52.12 8.08
C ALA A 328 26.60 -52.86 8.20
N TYR A 329 25.48 -52.13 8.31
CA TYR A 329 24.15 -52.67 8.55
C TYR A 329 23.14 -52.23 7.47
N GLU A 330 22.39 -53.23 6.99
CA GLU A 330 21.53 -53.27 5.80
C GLU A 330 20.25 -52.42 5.84
N THR A 331 20.23 -51.31 6.57
CA THR A 331 19.04 -50.47 6.70
C THR A 331 19.29 -49.08 6.13
N LEU A 332 18.40 -48.62 5.25
CA LEU A 332 18.32 -47.23 4.76
C LEU A 332 18.26 -46.28 5.97
N VAL A 333 19.41 -45.74 6.38
CA VAL A 333 19.49 -44.67 7.37
C VAL A 333 19.59 -43.38 6.58
N TYR A 334 18.61 -42.50 6.77
CA TYR A 334 18.68 -41.13 6.30
C TYR A 334 19.95 -40.47 6.84
N VAL A 335 20.85 -40.02 5.95
CA VAL A 335 22.07 -39.31 6.34
C VAL A 335 21.76 -37.81 6.27
N PRO A 336 21.86 -37.07 7.40
CA PRO A 336 21.60 -35.64 7.40
C PRO A 336 22.67 -34.88 6.61
N PRO A 337 22.33 -33.73 6.01
CA PRO A 337 23.30 -32.90 5.29
C PRO A 337 24.43 -32.42 6.20
N VAL A 338 25.65 -32.34 5.65
CA VAL A 338 26.86 -31.87 6.34
C VAL A 338 27.56 -30.76 5.58
N SER A 339 28.46 -30.03 6.26
CA SER A 339 29.41 -29.10 5.63
C SER A 339 30.82 -29.68 5.71
N LEU A 340 31.51 -29.81 4.57
CA LEU A 340 32.89 -30.32 4.47
C LEU A 340 33.78 -29.19 3.95
N HIS A 341 34.91 -28.95 4.61
CA HIS A 341 35.91 -27.94 4.24
C HIS A 341 37.29 -28.58 4.17
N GLY A 342 37.93 -28.64 3.01
CA GLY A 342 39.29 -29.16 2.81
C GLY A 342 40.34 -28.33 3.56
N GLY A 343 40.14 -27.01 3.60
CA GLY A 343 41.05 -26.06 4.24
C GLY A 343 42.15 -25.60 3.29
N GLY A 344 43.29 -26.28 3.28
CA GLY A 344 44.36 -25.96 2.34
C GLY A 344 45.25 -27.16 2.17
N GLY A 345 45.80 -27.38 0.98
CA GLY A 345 46.52 -28.62 0.68
C GLY A 345 46.09 -29.22 -0.65
N HIS A 346 46.05 -30.55 -0.72
CA HIS A 346 45.50 -31.27 -1.86
C HIS A 346 44.62 -32.35 -1.26
N ASP A 347 43.33 -32.07 -1.21
CA ASP A 347 42.37 -32.80 -0.40
C ASP A 347 41.58 -33.81 -1.23
N TYR A 348 41.17 -34.90 -0.58
CA TYR A 348 40.16 -35.81 -1.11
C TYR A 348 38.92 -35.72 -0.23
N ILE A 349 37.78 -35.31 -0.81
CA ILE A 349 36.54 -35.06 -0.08
C ILE A 349 35.41 -35.92 -0.65
N GLU A 350 34.79 -36.75 0.18
CA GLU A 350 33.66 -37.61 -0.18
C GLU A 350 32.40 -37.19 0.59
N GLY A 351 31.38 -36.72 -0.15
CA GLY A 351 30.06 -36.39 0.35
C GLY A 351 29.24 -37.62 0.76
N SER A 352 28.13 -37.36 1.43
CA SER A 352 27.16 -38.35 1.90
C SER A 352 26.01 -38.54 0.89
N TRP A 353 24.87 -39.07 1.35
CA TRP A 353 23.63 -39.14 0.55
C TRP A 353 22.68 -37.97 0.86
N GLY A 354 23.03 -37.09 1.81
CA GLY A 354 22.30 -35.87 2.14
C GLY A 354 22.60 -34.74 1.16
N GLY A 355 21.91 -33.59 1.28
CA GLY A 355 22.23 -32.39 0.49
C GLY A 355 23.38 -31.61 1.10
N ASP A 356 24.60 -31.98 0.74
CA ASP A 356 25.81 -31.54 1.42
C ASP A 356 26.31 -30.18 0.91
N ARG A 357 27.12 -29.51 1.73
CA ARG A 357 27.92 -28.36 1.31
C ARG A 357 29.39 -28.76 1.35
N ILE A 358 30.07 -28.73 0.22
CA ILE A 358 31.45 -29.19 0.10
C ILE A 358 32.31 -28.06 -0.46
N TYR A 359 33.37 -27.74 0.27
CA TYR A 359 34.34 -26.72 -0.10
C TYR A 359 35.72 -27.39 -0.11
N GLY A 360 36.43 -27.40 -1.24
CA GLY A 360 37.83 -27.83 -1.31
C GLY A 360 38.77 -26.80 -0.65
N ASP A 361 38.39 -25.53 -0.75
CA ASP A 361 39.09 -24.36 -0.24
C ASP A 361 40.41 -24.09 -0.97
N GLY A 362 41.52 -24.76 -0.66
CA GLY A 362 42.85 -24.37 -1.14
C GLY A 362 43.71 -25.53 -1.65
N GLY A 363 44.23 -25.36 -2.86
CA GLY A 363 45.05 -26.28 -3.65
C GLY A 363 44.22 -27.28 -4.47
N ASN A 364 44.89 -28.15 -5.22
CA ASN A 364 44.23 -29.06 -6.16
C ASN A 364 43.51 -30.22 -5.44
N ASP A 365 42.19 -30.15 -5.43
CA ASP A 365 41.34 -31.06 -4.67
C ASP A 365 40.62 -32.06 -5.56
N TRP A 366 40.28 -33.19 -4.95
CA TRP A 366 39.40 -34.20 -5.53
C TRP A 366 38.13 -34.31 -4.70
N ILE A 367 37.01 -33.93 -5.29
CA ILE A 367 35.70 -33.93 -4.63
C ILE A 367 34.79 -34.96 -5.29
N ASP A 368 34.30 -35.94 -4.52
CA ASP A 368 33.19 -36.81 -4.90
C ASP A 368 31.94 -36.38 -4.12
N ALA A 369 30.95 -35.84 -4.81
CA ALA A 369 29.68 -35.41 -4.23
C ALA A 369 28.86 -36.54 -3.60
N GLY A 370 29.24 -37.81 -3.83
CA GLY A 370 28.53 -38.99 -3.33
C GLY A 370 27.88 -39.82 -4.46
N SER A 371 27.73 -41.12 -4.22
CA SER A 371 27.16 -42.08 -5.20
C SER A 371 26.47 -43.29 -4.54
N VAL A 372 25.43 -43.80 -5.20
CA VAL A 372 24.47 -44.83 -4.73
C VAL A 372 25.02 -46.28 -4.65
N TYR A 373 26.22 -46.58 -5.15
CA TYR A 373 26.61 -47.98 -5.34
C TYR A 373 27.29 -48.65 -4.14
N LYS A 374 26.50 -49.03 -3.14
CA LYS A 374 26.86 -50.14 -2.23
C LYS A 374 25.95 -51.38 -2.34
N TYR A 375 24.89 -51.36 -3.16
CA TYR A 375 23.99 -52.53 -3.26
C TYR A 375 23.74 -53.04 -4.68
N SER A 376 24.16 -54.30 -4.91
CA SER A 376 23.87 -55.12 -6.08
C SER A 376 22.57 -55.93 -5.93
N GLY A 377 21.55 -55.37 -5.25
CA GLY A 377 20.26 -56.01 -5.05
C GLY A 377 19.17 -55.21 -5.74
N THR A 378 18.39 -55.86 -6.60
CA THR A 378 17.17 -55.30 -7.22
C THR A 378 16.22 -54.75 -6.15
N ILE A 379 16.19 -53.42 -5.99
CA ILE A 379 15.16 -52.74 -5.21
C ILE A 379 14.18 -52.12 -6.21
N THR A 380 12.95 -52.64 -6.25
CA THR A 380 11.87 -52.10 -7.08
C THR A 380 11.27 -50.88 -6.36
N PRO A 381 11.26 -49.67 -6.95
CA PRO A 381 10.75 -48.47 -6.29
C PRO A 381 9.24 -48.55 -6.05
N LYS A 382 8.76 -48.05 -4.90
CA LYS A 382 7.34 -47.75 -4.69
C LYS A 382 7.03 -46.38 -5.31
N ALA A 383 6.12 -46.35 -6.28
CA ALA A 383 5.64 -45.10 -6.87
C ALA A 383 4.88 -44.26 -5.83
N GLY A 384 5.27 -42.99 -5.67
CA GLY A 384 4.53 -42.00 -4.87
C GLY A 384 5.19 -41.55 -3.56
N ASP A 385 6.44 -41.93 -3.28
CA ASP A 385 7.19 -41.41 -2.12
C ASP A 385 8.01 -40.16 -2.51
N PRO A 386 7.72 -38.96 -1.95
CA PRO A 386 8.44 -37.73 -2.26
C PRO A 386 9.88 -37.69 -1.72
N THR A 387 10.29 -38.71 -0.95
CA THR A 387 11.66 -38.82 -0.40
C THR A 387 12.67 -39.47 -1.35
N TYR A 388 12.25 -39.81 -2.58
CA TYR A 388 13.06 -40.57 -3.53
C TYR A 388 13.81 -39.71 -4.58
N ASP A 389 14.14 -38.46 -4.25
CA ASP A 389 15.30 -37.81 -4.87
C ASP A 389 16.54 -38.28 -4.09
N GLN A 390 17.00 -39.51 -4.36
CA GLN A 390 18.04 -40.25 -3.61
C GLN A 390 19.44 -39.61 -3.63
N HIS A 391 19.54 -38.34 -3.98
CA HIS A 391 20.75 -37.76 -4.52
C HIS A 391 21.20 -36.47 -3.84
N GLY A 392 20.48 -35.97 -2.84
CA GLY A 392 20.83 -34.71 -2.17
C GLY A 392 20.80 -33.50 -3.13
N LYS A 393 20.61 -32.29 -2.61
CA LYS A 393 20.90 -31.07 -3.37
C LYS A 393 22.20 -30.52 -2.81
N ASP A 394 23.29 -30.90 -3.43
CA ASP A 394 24.63 -30.55 -3.00
C ASP A 394 25.03 -29.19 -3.54
N LEU A 395 25.77 -28.44 -2.74
CA LEU A 395 26.51 -27.26 -3.15
C LEU A 395 28.00 -27.59 -3.05
N ILE A 396 28.72 -27.49 -4.16
CA ILE A 396 30.13 -27.84 -4.23
C ILE A 396 30.91 -26.65 -4.78
N GLU A 397 31.97 -26.28 -4.08
CA GLU A 397 32.94 -25.26 -4.48
C GLU A 397 34.35 -25.86 -4.37
N GLY A 398 35.09 -25.96 -5.49
CA GLY A 398 36.46 -26.50 -5.49
C GLY A 398 37.42 -25.59 -4.73
N GLY A 399 37.42 -24.30 -5.06
CA GLY A 399 38.22 -23.31 -4.33
C GLY A 399 39.40 -22.82 -5.17
N GLU A 400 40.58 -22.61 -4.58
CA GLU A 400 41.79 -22.26 -5.32
C GLU A 400 42.51 -23.53 -5.79
N GLY A 401 42.72 -23.77 -7.09
CA GLY A 401 43.43 -24.96 -7.54
C GLY A 401 42.96 -25.50 -8.89
N ASP A 402 43.65 -26.50 -9.42
CA ASP A 402 43.12 -27.28 -10.54
C ASP A 402 42.35 -28.48 -9.98
N ASP A 403 41.03 -28.34 -9.82
CA ASP A 403 40.21 -29.30 -9.07
C ASP A 403 39.53 -30.37 -9.93
N VAL A 404 39.22 -31.51 -9.33
CA VAL A 404 38.45 -32.59 -9.95
C VAL A 404 37.18 -32.84 -9.14
N ILE A 405 36.03 -32.50 -9.72
CA ILE A 405 34.72 -32.68 -9.08
C ILE A 405 33.94 -33.76 -9.81
N THR A 406 33.50 -34.78 -9.07
CA THR A 406 32.79 -35.97 -9.55
C THR A 406 31.54 -36.24 -8.69
N GLY A 407 30.62 -37.08 -9.17
CA GLY A 407 29.42 -37.45 -8.40
C GLY A 407 28.16 -37.70 -9.23
N ARG A 408 27.18 -38.36 -8.59
CA ARG A 408 25.86 -38.64 -9.17
C ARG A 408 24.80 -37.97 -8.32
N SER A 409 24.59 -36.68 -8.56
CA SER A 409 23.56 -35.92 -7.86
C SER A 409 22.61 -35.22 -8.84
N ALA A 410 21.30 -35.35 -8.60
CA ALA A 410 20.27 -34.65 -9.35
C ALA A 410 19.98 -33.31 -8.65
N SER A 411 19.98 -32.21 -9.40
CA SER A 411 19.67 -30.86 -8.89
C SER A 411 20.72 -30.21 -7.96
N SER A 412 22.01 -30.58 -8.11
CA SER A 412 23.14 -29.98 -7.39
C SER A 412 23.80 -28.84 -8.13
N THR A 413 24.46 -27.95 -7.37
CA THR A 413 25.17 -26.76 -7.89
C THR A 413 26.67 -26.93 -7.70
N TRP A 414 27.42 -26.89 -8.80
CA TRP A 414 28.84 -27.25 -8.84
C TRP A 414 29.64 -26.05 -9.37
N HIS A 415 30.59 -25.58 -8.58
CA HIS A 415 31.52 -24.50 -8.92
C HIS A 415 32.95 -25.04 -8.79
N GLY A 416 33.73 -24.92 -9.87
CA GLY A 416 35.15 -25.30 -9.85
C GLY A 416 35.97 -24.37 -8.97
N GLY A 417 35.78 -23.06 -9.12
CA GLY A 417 36.54 -22.05 -8.40
C GLY A 417 37.63 -21.44 -9.28
N ASP A 418 38.77 -21.12 -8.67
CA ASP A 418 39.91 -20.48 -9.31
C ASP A 418 40.90 -21.54 -9.83
N GLY A 419 40.99 -21.74 -11.14
CA GLY A 419 41.99 -22.60 -11.75
C GLY A 419 41.46 -23.32 -12.99
N LYS A 420 42.01 -24.50 -13.30
CA LYS A 420 41.55 -25.34 -14.42
C LYS A 420 40.85 -26.58 -13.90
N ASP A 421 39.57 -26.42 -13.66
CA ASP A 421 38.77 -27.46 -13.02
C ASP A 421 38.18 -28.44 -14.03
N MET A 422 38.01 -29.67 -13.58
CA MET A 422 37.36 -30.75 -14.30
C MET A 422 36.09 -31.19 -13.56
N LEU A 423 34.93 -30.77 -14.08
CA LEU A 423 33.61 -31.11 -13.53
C LEU A 423 33.00 -32.26 -14.33
N LEU A 424 32.83 -33.43 -13.69
CA LEU A 424 32.35 -34.66 -14.30
C LEU A 424 31.01 -35.09 -13.70
N ALA A 425 29.98 -34.26 -13.91
CA ALA A 425 28.63 -34.51 -13.43
C ALA A 425 28.00 -35.78 -14.05
N ASN A 426 27.21 -36.52 -13.26
CA ASN A 426 26.51 -37.75 -13.67
C ASN A 426 27.41 -38.90 -14.14
N THR A 427 28.71 -38.84 -13.84
CA THR A 427 29.65 -39.93 -14.14
C THR A 427 29.99 -40.68 -12.85
N ALA A 428 30.11 -42.01 -12.94
CA ALA A 428 30.78 -42.80 -11.91
C ALA A 428 32.17 -43.16 -12.41
N LEU A 429 33.09 -42.20 -12.36
CA LEU A 429 34.51 -42.50 -12.52
C LEU A 429 35.10 -42.71 -11.12
N ARG A 430 35.08 -43.94 -10.62
CA ARG A 430 35.93 -44.32 -9.49
C ARG A 430 37.32 -44.68 -10.01
N PHE A 431 38.35 -44.06 -9.43
CA PHE A 431 39.66 -44.68 -9.33
C PHE A 431 39.68 -45.47 -8.01
N ASP A 432 39.63 -46.80 -8.08
CA ASP A 432 39.90 -47.64 -6.91
C ASP A 432 41.38 -47.48 -6.55
N PHE A 433 41.70 -46.53 -5.68
CA PHE A 433 42.95 -46.57 -4.94
C PHE A 433 42.82 -47.70 -3.92
N MET A 434 43.29 -48.90 -4.28
CA MET A 434 43.63 -49.92 -3.30
C MET A 434 44.73 -49.33 -2.40
N PHE A 435 44.35 -48.68 -1.31
CA PHE A 435 45.23 -48.52 -0.17
C PHE A 435 45.53 -49.94 0.33
N GLY A 436 46.68 -50.46 -0.09
CA GLY A 436 47.19 -51.74 0.32
C GLY A 436 47.36 -51.75 1.83
N VAL A 437 46.33 -52.18 2.55
CA VAL A 437 46.46 -52.59 3.94
C VAL A 437 47.44 -53.76 3.93
N TYR A 438 48.60 -53.54 4.51
CA TYR A 438 49.58 -54.58 4.83
C TYR A 438 48.95 -55.52 5.88
N GLN A 439 48.02 -56.38 5.45
CA GLN A 439 47.53 -57.50 6.25
C GLN A 439 48.66 -58.51 6.32
N LYS A 440 49.32 -58.53 7.48
CA LYS A 440 50.26 -59.56 7.90
C LYS A 440 49.64 -60.94 7.64
N ARG A 441 50.13 -61.63 6.60
CA ARG A 441 49.75 -63.02 6.30
C ARG A 441 50.00 -63.89 7.53
N VAL A 442 48.92 -64.43 8.09
CA VAL A 442 48.95 -65.70 8.82
C VAL A 442 47.77 -66.52 8.30
N GLY A 443 48.07 -67.56 7.52
CA GLY A 443 47.06 -68.47 7.00
C GLY A 443 47.59 -69.31 5.84
N ASN A 444 48.07 -70.51 6.16
CA ASN A 444 48.31 -71.60 5.21
C ASN A 444 46.98 -72.20 4.70
N TYR A 445 47.09 -72.89 3.54
CA TYR A 445 46.14 -73.80 2.84
C TYR A 445 45.09 -73.13 1.92
N LEU A 446 45.24 -73.22 0.57
CA LEU A 446 44.84 -74.29 -0.39
C LEU A 446 43.30 -74.36 -0.58
N SER A 447 42.67 -74.42 -1.76
CA SER A 447 43.01 -74.97 -3.10
C SER A 447 42.09 -74.35 -4.18
N GLY A 448 42.51 -74.14 -5.44
CA GLY A 448 42.24 -75.01 -6.61
C GLY A 448 40.90 -74.65 -7.31
N VAL A 449 40.78 -74.40 -8.61
CA VAL A 449 41.49 -74.87 -9.83
C VAL A 449 41.80 -73.68 -10.74
#